data_AF-A0A7V9I6Q5-F1
#
_entry.id   AF-A0A7V9I6Q5-F1
#
_cell.length_a   1.000
_cell.length_b   1.000
_cell.length_c   1.000
_cell.angle_alpha   90.00
_cell.angle_beta   90.00
_cell.angle_gamma   90.00
#
_symmetry.space_group_name_H-M   'P 1'
#
loop_
_entity.id
_entity.type
_entity.pdbx_description
1 polymer ?
#
loop_
_entity_poly.entity_id
_entity_poly.type
_entity_poly.pdbx_seq_one_letter_code
_entity_poly.pdbx_strand_id
1 'polypeptide(L)' 'MRTLNDIRTEIERETEERADLFHRLSQGHDAVLSAGLKATDERIAKLWDEHRQARAYLRFGDRDEIIRRARLEERIDRAA' A
#
# COMPACT_ATOMS: atom_id res chain seq x y z
N MET A 1 -5.40 12.21 5.77
CA MET A 1 -4.36 11.35 5.14
C MET A 1 -3.43 10.91 6.26
N ARG A 2 -3.23 9.61 6.46
CA ARG A 2 -2.29 9.10 7.47
C ARG A 2 -0.87 9.53 7.11
N THR A 3 0.01 9.72 8.10
CA THR A 3 1.41 10.08 7.82
C THR A 3 2.17 8.84 7.34
N LEU A 4 3.30 9.02 6.66
CA LEU A 4 4.17 7.89 6.27
C LEU A 4 4.60 7.03 7.46
N ASN A 5 4.79 7.66 8.62
CA ASN A 5 5.20 6.94 9.82
C ASN A 5 4.05 6.08 10.35
N ASP A 6 2.81 6.60 10.37
CA ASP A 6 1.63 5.84 10.80
C ASP A 6 1.43 4.60 9.91
N ILE A 7 1.51 4.78 8.58
CA ILE A 7 1.32 3.68 7.62
C ILE A 7 2.42 2.63 7.80
N ARG A 8 3.67 3.05 8.04
CA ARG A 8 4.78 2.12 8.31
C ARG A 8 4.55 1.31 9.59
N THR A 9 4.16 1.96 10.68
CA THR A 9 3.87 1.28 11.95
C THR A 9 2.72 0.27 11.79
N GLU A 10 1.73 0.59 10.97
CA GLU A 10 0.61 -0.32 10.70
C GLU A 10 1.02 -1.51 9.83
N ILE A 11 1.91 -1.31 8.84
CA ILE A 11 2.51 -2.41 8.06
C ILE A 11 3.30 -3.34 8.98
N GLU A 12 4.09 -2.80 9.92
CA GLU A 12 4.86 -3.59 10.88
C GLU A 12 3.93 -4.45 11.74
N ARG A 13 2.87 -3.85 12.28
CA ARG A 13 1.86 -4.57 13.09
C ARG A 13 1.14 -5.68 12.30
N GLU A 14 0.68 -5.39 11.08
CA GLU A 14 0.01 -6.39 10.24
C GLU A 14 0.98 -7.50 9.80
N THR A 15 2.27 -7.17 9.62
CA THR A 15 3.30 -8.16 9.32
C THR A 15 3.56 -9.10 10.49
N GLU A 16 3.52 -8.59 11.72
CA GLU A 16 3.61 -9.40 12.95
C GLU A 16 2.39 -10.34 13.07
N GLU A 17 1.18 -9.82 12.88
CA GLU A 17 -0.05 -10.63 12.86
C GLU A 17 0.00 -11.72 11.78
N ARG A 18 0.56 -11.41 10.61
CA ARG A 18 0.78 -12.39 9.54
C ARG A 18 1.74 -13.50 9.97
N ALA A 19 2.82 -13.15 10.67
CA ALA A 19 3.79 -14.13 11.16
C ALA A 19 3.15 -15.08 12.19
N ASP A 20 2.31 -14.55 13.08
CA ASP A 20 1.55 -15.36 14.04
C ASP A 20 0.57 -16.32 13.35
N LEU A 21 -0.13 -15.86 12.31
CA LEU A 21 -1.02 -16.70 11.51
C LEU A 21 -0.25 -17.82 10.80
N PHE A 22 0.92 -17.53 10.23
CA PHE A 22 1.80 -18.55 9.66
C PHE A 22 2.28 -19.56 10.70
N HIS A 23 2.66 -19.10 11.90
CA HIS A 23 3.06 -19.99 12.99
C HIS A 23 1.92 -20.95 13.36
N ARG A 24 0.69 -20.45 13.49
CA ARG A 24 -0.48 -21.28 13.79
C ARG A 24 -0.82 -22.27 12.66
N LEU A 25 -0.75 -21.84 11.40
CA LEU A 25 -0.94 -22.71 10.23
C LEU A 25 0.12 -23.80 10.11
N SER A 26 1.33 -23.58 10.65
CA SER A 26 2.38 -24.61 10.69
C SER A 26 2.02 -25.79 11.59
N GLN A 27 1.09 -25.61 12.54
CA GLN A 27 0.64 -26.65 13.47
C GLN A 27 -0.47 -27.53 12.90
N GLY A 28 -1.05 -27.17 11.75
CA GLY A 28 -2.10 -27.92 11.08
C GLY A 28 -2.86 -27.10 10.04
N HIS A 29 -3.47 -27.78 9.06
CA HIS A 29 -4.26 -27.10 8.04
C HIS A 29 -5.59 -26.60 8.63
N ASP A 30 -5.75 -25.27 8.67
CA ASP A 30 -6.97 -24.60 9.10
C ASP A 30 -7.41 -23.60 8.01
N ALA A 31 -8.59 -23.84 7.44
CA ALA A 31 -9.17 -23.02 6.38
C ALA A 31 -9.55 -21.61 6.87
N VAL A 32 -9.93 -21.45 8.14
CA VAL A 32 -10.26 -20.17 8.75
C VAL A 32 -9.00 -19.32 8.91
N LEU A 33 -7.92 -19.92 9.42
CA LEU A 33 -6.63 -19.24 9.53
C LEU A 33 -6.04 -18.90 8.15
N SER A 34 -6.23 -19.77 7.16
CA SER A 34 -5.80 -19.50 5.78
C SER A 34 -6.56 -18.32 5.17
N ALA A 35 -7.87 -18.21 5.43
CA ALA A 35 -8.67 -17.07 5.00
C ALA A 35 -8.25 -15.77 5.73
N GLY A 36 -7.98 -15.86 7.03
CA GLY A 36 -7.45 -14.75 7.83
C GLY A 36 -6.11 -14.26 7.29
N LEU A 37 -5.18 -15.18 6.99
CA LEU A 37 -3.87 -14.86 6.42
C LEU A 37 -4.01 -14.10 5.10
N LYS A 38 -4.88 -14.57 4.20
CA LYS A 38 -5.15 -13.89 2.93
C LYS A 38 -5.69 -12.47 3.14
N ALA A 39 -6.61 -12.29 4.09
CA ALA A 39 -7.14 -10.96 4.41
C ALA A 39 -6.04 -10.03 4.95
N THR A 40 -5.15 -10.53 5.80
CA THR A 40 -3.99 -9.77 6.31
C THR A 40 -3.04 -9.38 5.17
N ASP A 41 -2.74 -10.28 4.24
CA ASP A 41 -1.92 -9.96 3.07
C ASP A 41 -2.55 -8.87 2.18
N GLU A 42 -3.87 -8.92 1.99
CA GLU A 42 -4.60 -7.87 1.25
C GLU A 42 -4.56 -6.51 1.98
N ARG A 43 -4.61 -6.50 3.32
CA ARG A 43 -4.45 -5.27 4.12
C ARG A 43 -3.05 -4.69 4.00
N ILE A 44 -2.01 -5.54 4.10
CA ILE A 44 -0.61 -5.12 3.93
C ILE A 44 -0.40 -4.53 2.53
N ALA A 45 -0.94 -5.15 1.48
CA ALA A 45 -0.84 -4.63 0.12
C ALA A 45 -1.47 -3.23 0.00
N LYS A 46 -2.68 -3.03 0.56
CA LYS A 46 -3.35 -1.72 0.58
C LYS A 46 -2.54 -0.65 1.33
N LEU A 47 -1.95 -1.01 2.48
CA LEU A 47 -1.11 -0.09 3.24
C LEU A 47 0.15 0.31 2.46
N TRP A 48 0.77 -0.61 1.71
CA TRP A 48 1.88 -0.28 0.82
C TRP A 48 1.45 0.65 -0.31
N ASP A 49 0.26 0.45 -0.87
CA ASP A 49 -0.30 1.35 -1.88
C ASP A 49 -0.53 2.76 -1.33
N GLU A 50 -1.11 2.85 -0.13
CA GLU A 50 -1.31 4.11 0.58
C GLU A 50 0.03 4.80 0.89
N HIS A 51 1.03 4.04 1.38
CA HIS A 51 2.37 4.56 1.63
C HIS A 51 3.01 5.12 0.35
N ARG A 52 2.87 4.41 -0.78
CA ARG A 52 3.39 4.87 -2.08
C ARG A 52 2.69 6.16 -2.52
N GLN A 53 1.37 6.26 -2.36
CA GLN A 53 0.60 7.47 -2.67
C GLN A 53 1.02 8.64 -1.77
N ALA A 54 1.12 8.43 -0.47
CA ALA A 54 1.54 9.45 0.48
C ALA A 54 2.97 9.95 0.19
N ARG A 55 3.87 9.04 -0.22
CA ARG A 55 5.24 9.39 -0.59
C ARG A 55 5.29 10.18 -1.91
N ALA A 56 4.47 9.81 -2.89
CA ALA A 56 4.35 10.57 -4.13
C ALA A 56 3.80 11.98 -3.86
N TYR A 57 2.78 12.11 -3.02
CA TYR A 57 2.22 13.39 -2.61
C TYR A 57 3.26 14.28 -1.93
N LEU A 58 4.04 13.74 -0.99
CA LEU A 58 5.11 14.48 -0.33
C LEU A 58 6.21 14.95 -1.30
N ARG A 59 6.52 14.15 -2.32
CA ARG A 59 7.59 14.47 -3.28
C ARG A 59 7.14 15.41 -4.39
N PHE A 60 5.90 15.29 -4.84
CA PHE A 60 5.43 15.90 -6.08
C PHE A 60 4.21 16.82 -5.92
N GLY A 61 3.65 16.93 -4.71
CA GLY A 61 2.43 17.70 -4.45
C GLY A 61 1.16 16.93 -4.80
N ASP A 62 0.06 17.65 -4.98
CA ASP A 62 -1.26 17.05 -5.19
C ASP A 62 -1.31 16.20 -6.47
N ARG A 63 -1.97 15.04 -6.40
CA ARG A 63 -2.05 14.08 -7.51
C ARG A 63 -2.63 14.74 -8.77
N ASP A 64 -3.57 15.66 -8.60
CA ASP A 64 -4.14 16.42 -9.70
C ASP A 64 -3.16 17.39 -10.33
N GLU A 65 -2.20 17.92 -9.58
CA GLU A 65 -1.14 18.78 -10.11
C GLU A 65 -0.13 17.96 -10.94
N ILE A 66 0.20 16.75 -10.49
CA ILE A 66 1.04 15.79 -11.23
C ILE A 66 0.36 15.38 -12.54
N ILE A 67 -0.92 15.00 -12.50
CA ILE A 67 -1.69 14.63 -13.70
C ILE A 67 -1.87 15.84 -14.62
N ARG A 68 -2.11 17.04 -14.09
CA ARG A 68 -2.18 18.28 -14.89
C ARG A 68 -0.85 18.55 -15.59
N ARG A 69 0.29 18.42 -14.92
CA ARG A 69 1.62 18.62 -15.53
C ARG A 69 1.91 17.58 -16.61
N ALA A 70 1.65 16.31 -16.34
CA ALA A 70 1.84 15.23 -17.32
C ALA A 70 0.96 15.42 -18.58
N ARG A 71 -0.32 15.79 -18.41
CA ARG A 71 -1.21 16.10 -19.55
C ARG A 71 -0.83 17.37 -20.30
N LEU A 72 -0.19 18.34 -19.63
CA LEU A 72 0.30 19.56 -20.26
C LEU A 72 1.50 19.26 -21.16
N GLU A 73 2.44 18.43 -20.70
CA GLU A 73 3.58 17.94 -21.48
C GLU A 73 3.11 17.11 -22.70
N GLU A 74 2.13 16.22 -22.53
CA GLU A 74 1.58 15.39 -23.61
C GLU A 74 0.93 16.20 -24.75
N ARG A 75 0.45 17.43 -24.46
CA ARG A 75 -0.09 18.35 -25.49
C ARG A 75 1.00 19.08 -26.27
N ILE A 76 2.15 19.32 -25.66
CA ILE A 76 3.27 20.03 -26.30
C ILE A 76 3.94 19.10 -27.32
N ASP A 77 4.15 17.83 -26.99
CA ASP A 77 4.76 16.84 -27.89
C ASP A 77 3.90 16.50 -29.13
N ARG A 78 2.58 16.68 -29.07
CA ARG A 78 1.70 16.51 -30.25
C ARG A 78 1.62 17.75 -31.14
N ALA A 79 2.10 18.90 -30.66
CA ALA A 79 2.07 20.16 -31.38
C ALA A 79 3.44 20.56 -31.97
N ALA A 80 4.48 19.77 -31.69
CA ALA A 80 5.83 19.87 -32.27
C ALA A 80 6.01 18.86 -33.42
#